data_AF-A0A2K8VF81-F1
#
_entry.id   AF-A0A2K8VF81-F1
#
_cell.length_a   1.000
_cell.length_b   1.000
_cell.length_c   1.000
_cell.angle_alpha   90.00
_cell.angle_beta   90.00
_cell.angle_gamma   90.00
#
_symmetry.space_group_name_H-M   'P 1'
#
loop_
_entity.id
_entity.type
_entity.pdbx_description
1 polymer ?
#
loop_
_entity_poly.entity_id
_entity_poly.type
_entity_poly.pdbx_seq_one_letter_code
_entity_poly.pdbx_strand_id
1 'polypeptide(L)'
;MEKSIEKIWNEAFISEESLIAPKINDLYNQKSKSIINKIKRTYQFDNKGLLPMAGIVTIGGILLSETIIGLYGTFLILALYLFNTRLLKKFETIDIKSDNLNYLKSYRRIISSITRSTKKLFIFGLPLAIMSIFALTFFLKEDRFLASYISKDTSVLQVLGIGALIAVCTSITCTVVYTISTRMLYGTLFSKLDDLIIEMENLKE
;
A
#
# COMPACT_ATOMS: atom_id res chain seq x y z
N MET A 1 32.51 -58.00 -13.54
CA MET A 1 31.51 -57.28 -14.36
C MET A 1 30.31 -57.01 -13.46
N GLU A 2 30.18 -55.81 -12.89
CA GLU A 2 29.27 -55.63 -11.73
C GLU A 2 28.33 -54.42 -11.79
N LYS A 3 27.96 -53.97 -12.99
CA LYS A 3 26.77 -53.10 -13.13
C LYS A 3 25.94 -53.60 -14.30
N SER A 4 24.93 -54.44 -14.00
CA SER A 4 23.87 -54.71 -14.98
C SER A 4 23.11 -53.41 -15.23
N ILE A 5 22.52 -53.29 -16.42
CA ILE A 5 21.71 -52.14 -16.81
C ILE A 5 20.61 -51.87 -15.77
N GLU A 6 20.04 -52.92 -15.19
CA GLU A 6 19.04 -52.86 -14.12
C GLU A 6 19.54 -52.17 -12.84
N LYS A 7 20.79 -52.41 -12.45
CA LYS A 7 21.40 -51.75 -11.29
C LYS A 7 21.61 -50.26 -11.54
N ILE A 8 21.97 -49.88 -12.77
CA ILE A 8 22.12 -48.47 -13.18
C ILE A 8 20.77 -47.75 -13.18
N TRP A 9 19.71 -48.40 -13.68
CA TRP A 9 18.36 -47.85 -13.67
C TRP A 9 17.81 -47.67 -12.25
N ASN A 10 18.02 -48.65 -11.36
CA ASN A 10 17.60 -48.54 -9.96
C ASN A 10 18.39 -47.46 -9.19
N GLU A 11 19.71 -47.36 -9.39
CA GLU A 11 20.54 -46.29 -8.78
C GLU A 11 20.12 -44.90 -9.28
N ALA A 12 19.76 -44.76 -10.57
CA ALA A 12 19.27 -43.50 -11.14
C ALA A 12 17.92 -43.08 -10.57
N PHE A 13 16.94 -43.99 -10.50
CA PHE A 13 15.60 -43.69 -9.95
C PHE A 13 15.62 -43.36 -8.46
N ILE A 14 16.42 -44.08 -7.66
CA ILE A 14 16.58 -43.82 -6.22
C ILE A 14 17.26 -42.45 -5.99
N SER A 15 18.20 -42.07 -6.87
CA SER A 15 18.86 -40.77 -6.79
C SER A 15 17.93 -39.61 -7.17
N GLU A 16 17.01 -39.81 -8.12
CA GLU A 16 15.99 -38.81 -8.48
C GLU A 16 15.07 -38.50 -7.29
N GLU A 17 14.51 -39.52 -6.63
CA GLU A 17 13.62 -39.32 -5.46
C GLU A 17 14.27 -38.53 -4.32
N SER A 18 15.55 -38.80 -4.02
CA SER A 18 16.31 -38.06 -3.00
C SER A 18 16.58 -36.58 -3.37
N LEU A 19 16.58 -36.25 -4.66
CA LEU A 19 16.81 -34.91 -5.20
C LEU A 19 15.51 -34.15 -5.47
N ILE A 20 14.36 -34.82 -5.51
CA ILE A 20 13.05 -34.21 -5.75
C ILE A 20 12.68 -33.28 -4.58
N ALA A 21 12.84 -33.72 -3.34
CA ALA A 21 12.53 -32.92 -2.15
C ALA A 21 13.28 -31.57 -2.07
N PRO A 22 14.63 -31.51 -2.21
CA PRO A 22 15.35 -30.24 -2.21
C PRO A 22 15.02 -29.34 -3.41
N LYS A 23 14.81 -29.92 -4.61
CA LYS A 23 14.41 -29.15 -5.81
C LYS A 23 13.01 -28.53 -5.67
N ILE A 24 12.05 -29.24 -5.08
CA ILE A 24 10.71 -28.73 -4.81
C ILE A 24 10.79 -27.55 -3.82
N ASN A 25 11.54 -27.69 -2.73
CA ASN A 25 11.70 -26.61 -1.75
C ASN A 25 12.35 -25.35 -2.38
N ASP A 26 13.33 -25.54 -3.26
CA ASP A 26 13.95 -24.44 -4.01
C ASP A 26 12.98 -23.74 -4.96
N LEU A 27 12.07 -24.47 -5.62
CA LEU A 27 11.02 -23.88 -6.45
C LEU A 27 10.05 -23.03 -5.63
N TYR A 28 9.59 -23.51 -4.46
CA TYR A 28 8.75 -22.72 -3.55
C TYR A 28 9.48 -21.48 -3.00
N ASN A 29 10.77 -21.60 -2.70
CA ASN A 29 11.63 -20.48 -2.30
C ASN A 29 11.73 -19.41 -3.41
N GLN A 30 11.83 -19.82 -4.67
CA GLN A 30 11.87 -18.87 -5.79
C GLN A 30 10.48 -18.24 -6.05
N LYS A 31 9.41 -19.05 -6.01
CA LYS A 31 8.02 -18.60 -6.20
C LYS A 31 7.61 -17.59 -5.13
N SER A 32 7.90 -17.86 -3.86
CA SER A 32 7.65 -16.96 -2.73
C SER A 32 8.40 -15.63 -2.87
N LYS A 33 9.72 -15.67 -3.12
CA LYS A 33 10.53 -14.47 -3.36
C LYS A 33 9.99 -13.63 -4.51
N SER A 34 9.57 -14.27 -5.60
CA SER A 34 9.00 -13.58 -6.77
C SER A 34 7.70 -12.83 -6.42
N ILE A 35 6.75 -13.49 -5.75
CA ILE A 35 5.47 -12.87 -5.34
C ILE A 35 5.72 -11.73 -4.36
N ILE A 36 6.56 -11.95 -3.36
CA ILE A 36 6.94 -10.96 -2.35
C ILE A 36 7.58 -9.73 -3.00
N ASN A 37 8.57 -9.94 -3.88
CA ASN A 37 9.25 -8.85 -4.59
C ASN A 37 8.26 -8.08 -5.46
N LYS A 38 7.31 -8.76 -6.11
CA LYS A 38 6.28 -8.10 -6.92
C LYS A 38 5.38 -7.22 -6.04
N ILE A 39 4.91 -7.72 -4.90
CA ILE A 39 4.13 -6.94 -3.93
C ILE A 39 4.91 -5.71 -3.45
N LYS A 40 6.16 -5.92 -3.01
CA LYS A 40 7.03 -4.83 -2.52
C LYS A 40 7.23 -3.76 -3.60
N ARG A 41 7.51 -4.18 -4.84
CA ARG A 41 7.72 -3.26 -5.98
C ARG A 41 6.44 -2.49 -6.33
N THR A 42 5.27 -3.13 -6.30
CA THR A 42 3.99 -2.44 -6.52
C THR A 42 3.76 -1.36 -5.47
N TYR A 43 3.95 -1.66 -4.18
CA TYR A 43 3.83 -0.65 -3.12
C TYR A 43 4.84 0.49 -3.23
N GLN A 44 6.08 0.19 -3.63
CA GLN A 44 7.10 1.23 -3.85
C GLN A 44 6.74 2.14 -5.03
N PHE A 45 6.19 1.59 -6.11
CA PHE A 45 5.76 2.36 -7.27
C PHE A 45 4.56 3.24 -6.91
N ASP A 46 3.55 2.67 -6.26
CA ASP A 46 2.37 3.37 -5.75
C ASP A 46 2.79 4.56 -4.85
N ASN A 47 3.69 4.33 -3.89
CA ASN A 47 4.18 5.39 -3.02
C ASN A 47 4.99 6.46 -3.77
N LYS A 48 5.86 6.07 -4.72
CA LYS A 48 6.62 7.03 -5.54
C LYS A 48 5.72 7.89 -6.42
N GLY A 49 4.53 7.40 -6.79
CA GLY A 49 3.51 8.17 -7.51
C GLY A 49 3.01 9.41 -6.76
N LEU A 50 3.19 9.49 -5.43
CA LEU A 50 2.85 10.67 -4.64
C LEU A 50 3.75 11.88 -4.96
N LEU A 51 4.99 11.66 -5.40
CA LEU A 51 5.93 12.75 -5.70
C LEU A 51 5.46 13.64 -6.87
N PRO A 52 5.13 13.10 -8.07
CA PRO A 52 4.58 13.92 -9.13
C PRO A 52 3.21 14.52 -8.76
N MET A 53 2.39 13.83 -7.95
CA MET A 53 1.13 14.36 -7.46
C MET A 53 1.31 15.60 -6.57
N ALA A 54 2.35 15.62 -5.73
CA ALA A 54 2.72 16.79 -4.94
C ALA A 54 3.10 17.99 -5.83
N GLY A 55 3.80 17.72 -6.94
CA GLY A 55 4.10 18.73 -7.96
C GLY A 55 2.84 19.31 -8.60
N ILE A 56 1.91 18.45 -9.03
CA ILE A 56 0.63 18.86 -9.62
C ILE A 56 -0.18 19.73 -8.65
N VAL A 57 -0.27 19.35 -7.38
CA VAL A 57 -1.01 20.11 -6.35
C VAL A 57 -0.38 21.48 -6.11
N THR A 58 0.96 21.56 -6.09
CA THR A 58 1.67 22.83 -5.96
C THR A 58 1.37 23.75 -7.14
N ILE A 59 1.47 23.24 -8.36
CA ILE A 59 1.20 24.00 -9.59
C ILE A 59 -0.26 24.47 -9.61
N GLY A 60 -1.21 23.58 -9.28
CA GLY A 60 -2.63 23.92 -9.19
C GLY A 60 -2.92 25.03 -8.17
N GLY A 61 -2.28 24.97 -6.99
CA GLY A 61 -2.38 26.02 -5.99
C GLY A 61 -1.92 27.39 -6.51
N ILE A 62 -0.77 27.44 -7.19
CA ILE A 62 -0.24 28.68 -7.78
C ILE A 62 -1.19 29.22 -8.86
N LEU A 63 -1.67 28.37 -9.76
CA LEU A 63 -2.56 28.77 -10.87
C LEU A 63 -3.91 29.31 -10.38
N LEU A 64 -4.43 28.77 -9.29
CA LEU A 64 -5.68 29.23 -8.68
C LEU A 64 -5.48 30.42 -7.72
N SER A 65 -4.25 30.96 -7.64
CA SER A 65 -3.83 31.95 -6.66
C SER A 65 -3.90 31.48 -5.20
N GLU A 66 -4.18 30.20 -4.94
CA GLU A 66 -4.28 29.58 -3.62
C GLU A 66 -2.94 28.98 -3.16
N THR A 67 -1.86 29.77 -3.23
CA THR A 67 -0.48 29.27 -2.99
C THR A 67 -0.31 28.64 -1.61
N ILE A 68 -0.89 29.22 -0.56
CA ILE A 68 -0.77 28.70 0.82
C ILE A 68 -1.44 27.33 0.94
N ILE A 69 -2.65 27.19 0.38
CA ILE A 69 -3.41 25.92 0.39
C ILE A 69 -2.70 24.87 -0.47
N GLY A 70 -2.17 25.28 -1.62
CA GLY A 70 -1.34 24.41 -2.46
C GLY A 70 -0.11 23.88 -1.73
N LEU A 71 0.65 24.75 -1.06
CA LEU A 71 1.81 24.35 -0.25
C LEU A 71 1.42 23.44 0.91
N TYR A 72 0.30 23.72 1.58
CA TYR A 72 -0.24 22.87 2.64
C TYR A 72 -0.59 21.47 2.12
N GLY A 73 -1.30 21.38 0.99
CA GLY A 73 -1.63 20.11 0.33
C GLY A 73 -0.38 19.33 -0.07
N THR A 74 0.62 20.00 -0.64
CA THR A 74 1.93 19.42 -0.96
C THR A 74 2.63 18.87 0.26
N PHE A 75 2.65 19.64 1.36
CA PHE A 75 3.21 19.18 2.63
C PHE A 75 2.53 17.90 3.13
N LEU A 76 1.20 17.82 3.07
CA LEU A 76 0.46 16.62 3.47
C LEU A 76 0.78 15.41 2.59
N ILE A 77 0.90 15.59 1.27
CA ILE A 77 1.28 14.52 0.35
C ILE A 77 2.69 14.01 0.64
N LEU A 78 3.64 14.92 0.91
CA LEU A 78 5.01 14.55 1.29
C LEU A 78 5.05 13.84 2.65
N ALA A 79 4.25 14.29 3.62
CA ALA A 79 4.11 13.62 4.91
C ALA A 79 3.57 12.18 4.73
N LEU A 80 2.58 11.99 3.86
CA LEU A 80 2.05 10.67 3.51
C LEU A 80 3.11 9.79 2.83
N TYR A 81 3.89 10.35 1.89
CA TYR A 81 5.00 9.65 1.24
C TYR A 81 6.04 9.15 2.26
N LEU A 82 6.42 9.99 3.22
CA LEU A 82 7.34 9.63 4.30
C LEU A 82 6.76 8.56 5.21
N PHE A 83 5.49 8.69 5.58
CA PHE A 83 4.78 7.71 6.40
C PHE A 83 4.75 6.32 5.74
N ASN A 84 4.34 6.26 4.47
CA ASN A 84 4.30 5.02 3.69
C ASN A 84 5.70 4.42 3.50
N THR A 85 6.73 5.25 3.29
CA THR A 85 8.12 4.79 3.20
C THR A 85 8.57 4.13 4.50
N ARG A 86 8.21 4.69 5.66
CA ARG A 86 8.49 4.07 6.97
C ARG A 86 7.75 2.75 7.15
N LEU A 87 6.51 2.65 6.68
CA LEU A 87 5.77 1.38 6.69
C LEU A 87 6.44 0.32 5.81
N LEU A 88 6.92 0.69 4.62
CA LEU A 88 7.60 -0.22 3.71
C LEU A 88 8.91 -0.78 4.27
N LYS A 89 9.61 -0.02 5.11
CA LYS A 89 10.82 -0.51 5.81
C LYS A 89 10.54 -1.69 6.75
N LYS A 90 9.29 -1.90 7.19
CA LYS A 90 8.91 -3.09 7.97
C LYS A 90 9.11 -4.40 7.19
N PHE A 91 9.21 -4.35 5.87
CA PHE A 91 9.55 -5.54 5.08
C PHE A 91 11.02 -5.94 5.18
N GLU A 92 11.91 -5.03 5.56
CA GLU A 92 13.36 -5.28 5.67
C GLU A 92 13.73 -5.95 6.99
N THR A 93 12.83 -5.94 7.98
CA THR A 93 13.04 -6.57 9.29
C THR A 93 12.70 -8.06 9.32
N ILE A 94 12.27 -8.65 8.20
CA ILE A 94 11.93 -10.07 8.14
C ILE A 94 13.18 -10.87 7.77
N ASP A 95 13.61 -11.76 8.66
CA ASP A 95 14.72 -12.66 8.40
C ASP A 95 14.29 -13.83 7.50
N ILE A 96 14.94 -13.94 6.34
CA ILE A 96 14.74 -14.98 5.32
C ILE A 96 15.18 -16.37 5.86
N LYS A 97 15.88 -16.44 6.99
CA LYS A 97 16.41 -17.68 7.58
C LYS A 97 15.41 -18.49 8.41
N SER A 98 14.22 -17.95 8.70
CA SER A 98 13.19 -18.67 9.45
C SER A 98 12.42 -19.63 8.53
N ASP A 99 11.94 -20.76 9.08
CA ASP A 99 11.02 -21.72 8.44
C ASP A 99 10.14 -21.04 7.36
N ASN A 100 10.25 -21.49 6.11
CA ASN A 100 9.75 -20.82 4.90
C ASN A 100 8.25 -20.46 5.01
N LEU A 101 7.47 -21.29 5.71
CA LEU A 101 6.05 -21.02 5.99
C LEU A 101 5.83 -19.87 6.97
N ASN A 102 6.62 -19.81 8.06
CA ASN A 102 6.53 -18.73 9.05
C ASN A 102 6.94 -17.38 8.48
N TYR A 103 7.92 -17.38 7.58
CA TYR A 103 8.33 -16.21 6.81
C TYR A 103 7.15 -15.64 5.99
N LEU A 104 6.45 -16.49 5.22
CA LEU A 104 5.31 -16.08 4.40
C LEU A 104 4.13 -15.56 5.23
N LYS A 105 3.78 -16.24 6.32
CA LYS A 105 2.72 -15.80 7.24
C LYS A 105 3.05 -14.44 7.86
N SER A 106 4.31 -14.24 8.25
CA SER A 106 4.77 -12.96 8.80
C SER A 106 4.69 -11.85 7.76
N TYR A 107 5.10 -12.11 6.53
CA TYR A 107 4.98 -11.16 5.42
C TYR A 107 3.52 -10.79 5.15
N ARG A 108 2.61 -11.77 5.11
CA ARG A 108 1.17 -11.55 4.94
C ARG A 108 0.55 -10.71 6.04
N ARG A 109 0.99 -10.92 7.30
CA ARG A 109 0.57 -10.11 8.45
C ARG A 109 1.03 -8.65 8.31
N ILE A 110 2.26 -8.42 7.86
CA ILE A 110 2.80 -7.07 7.65
C ILE A 110 2.05 -6.36 6.53
N ILE A 111 1.83 -7.00 5.38
CA ILE A 111 0.99 -6.44 4.30
C ILE A 111 -0.36 -5.99 4.85
N SER A 112 -1.05 -6.88 5.56
CA SER A 112 -2.39 -6.60 6.09
C SER A 112 -2.37 -5.43 7.07
N SER A 113 -1.31 -5.31 7.88
CA SER A 113 -1.09 -4.18 8.77
C SER A 113 -0.87 -2.87 7.99
N ILE A 114 -0.11 -2.90 6.91
CA ILE A 114 0.13 -1.74 6.04
C ILE A 114 -1.18 -1.31 5.39
N THR A 115 -1.90 -2.22 4.74
CA THR A 115 -3.21 -1.95 4.12
C THR A 115 -4.19 -1.34 5.13
N ARG A 116 -4.28 -1.90 6.34
CA ARG A 116 -5.20 -1.37 7.37
C ARG A 116 -4.78 0.02 7.85
N SER A 117 -3.48 0.27 8.01
CA SER A 117 -2.96 1.56 8.45
C SER A 117 -3.20 2.65 7.40
N THR A 118 -2.88 2.35 6.14
CA THR A 118 -3.11 3.26 5.01
C THR A 118 -4.60 3.49 4.80
N LYS A 119 -5.46 2.46 4.92
CA LYS A 119 -6.92 2.63 4.87
C LYS A 119 -7.42 3.64 5.91
N LYS A 120 -6.96 3.52 7.17
CA LYS A 120 -7.34 4.47 8.24
C LYS A 120 -6.91 5.89 7.92
N LEU A 121 -5.73 6.08 7.32
CA LEU A 121 -5.27 7.41 6.89
C LEU A 121 -6.15 7.99 5.77
N PHE A 122 -6.61 7.19 4.81
CA PHE A 122 -7.55 7.68 3.79
C PHE A 122 -8.91 8.02 4.37
N ILE A 123 -9.42 7.21 5.32
CA ILE A 123 -10.74 7.41 5.92
C ILE A 123 -10.76 8.61 6.88
N PHE A 124 -9.73 8.80 7.70
CA PHE A 124 -9.73 9.85 8.72
C PHE A 124 -8.80 11.02 8.38
N GLY A 125 -7.64 10.73 7.79
CA GLY A 125 -6.62 11.74 7.50
C GLY A 125 -7.02 12.69 6.38
N LEU A 126 -7.60 12.19 5.28
CA LEU A 126 -8.05 13.06 4.17
C LEU A 126 -9.23 13.96 4.54
N PRO A 127 -10.31 13.48 5.19
CA PRO A 127 -11.36 14.36 5.69
C PRO A 127 -10.86 15.40 6.68
N LEU A 128 -9.94 15.03 7.57
CA LEU A 128 -9.32 15.97 8.50
C LEU A 128 -8.49 17.04 7.76
N ALA A 129 -7.76 16.64 6.72
CA ALA A 129 -7.02 17.56 5.86
C ALA A 129 -7.97 18.56 5.17
N ILE A 130 -9.09 18.09 4.63
CA ILE A 130 -10.11 18.97 4.02
C ILE A 130 -10.68 19.93 5.06
N MET A 131 -11.03 19.43 6.25
CA MET A 131 -11.52 20.26 7.34
C MET A 131 -10.51 21.36 7.72
N SER A 132 -9.22 21.02 7.78
CA SER A 132 -8.17 22.01 8.04
C SER A 132 -8.02 23.06 6.93
N ILE A 133 -8.31 22.73 5.67
CA ILE A 133 -8.31 23.69 4.56
C ILE A 133 -9.43 24.71 4.76
N PHE A 134 -10.66 24.27 5.08
CA PHE A 134 -11.77 25.19 5.36
C PHE A 134 -11.49 26.12 6.55
N ALA A 135 -10.86 25.60 7.61
CA ALA A 135 -10.41 26.42 8.72
C ALA A 135 -9.36 27.46 8.28
N LEU A 136 -8.34 27.04 7.52
CA LEU A 136 -7.29 27.92 7.00
C LEU A 136 -7.86 29.03 6.11
N THR A 137 -8.74 28.71 5.18
CA THR A 137 -9.39 29.69 4.28
C THR A 137 -10.14 30.76 5.07
N PHE A 138 -10.85 30.37 6.14
CA PHE A 138 -11.55 31.33 7.00
C PHE A 138 -10.59 32.29 7.72
N PHE A 139 -9.50 31.77 8.31
CA PHE A 139 -8.54 32.59 9.06
C PHE A 139 -7.71 33.51 8.16
N LEU A 140 -7.35 33.04 6.96
CA LEU A 140 -6.51 33.80 6.04
C LEU A 140 -7.28 34.93 5.34
N LYS A 141 -8.62 34.93 5.36
CA LYS A 141 -9.51 35.94 4.73
C LYS A 141 -9.01 36.38 3.35
N GLU A 142 -8.55 35.43 2.55
CA GLU A 142 -8.02 35.73 1.22
C GLU A 142 -9.18 36.00 0.26
N ASP A 143 -9.19 37.13 -0.47
CA ASP A 143 -10.13 37.40 -1.57
C ASP A 143 -9.79 36.54 -2.81
N ARG A 144 -9.79 35.22 -2.66
CA ARG A 144 -9.30 34.26 -3.67
C ARG A 144 -10.38 33.25 -4.08
N PHE A 145 -10.06 32.38 -5.03
CA PHE A 145 -10.99 31.48 -5.70
C PHE A 145 -11.95 30.77 -4.71
N LEU A 146 -11.45 30.24 -3.58
CA LEU A 146 -12.30 29.56 -2.60
C LEU A 146 -13.20 30.53 -1.81
N ALA A 147 -12.70 31.72 -1.49
CA ALA A 147 -13.50 32.74 -0.82
C ALA A 147 -14.58 33.34 -1.73
N SER A 148 -14.44 33.26 -3.06
CA SER A 148 -15.52 33.67 -3.97
C SER A 148 -16.81 32.87 -3.79
N TYR A 149 -16.71 31.65 -3.24
CA TYR A 149 -17.86 30.79 -2.93
C TYR A 149 -18.35 30.92 -1.48
N ILE A 150 -17.65 31.71 -0.64
CA ILE A 150 -18.02 31.97 0.75
C ILE A 150 -18.48 33.43 0.83
N SER A 151 -19.77 33.66 1.10
CA SER A 151 -20.27 35.03 1.22
C SER A 151 -19.59 35.75 2.40
N LYS A 152 -19.33 37.06 2.27
CA LYS A 152 -18.65 37.85 3.32
C LYS A 152 -19.37 37.83 4.68
N ASP A 153 -20.66 37.53 4.70
CA ASP A 153 -21.49 37.41 5.91
C ASP A 153 -21.52 36.00 6.51
N THR A 154 -20.77 35.04 5.94
CA THR A 154 -20.75 33.66 6.44
C THR A 154 -20.05 33.60 7.80
N SER A 155 -20.77 33.13 8.83
CA SER A 155 -20.20 32.93 10.16
C SER A 155 -19.21 31.76 10.19
N VAL A 156 -18.28 31.78 11.17
CA VAL A 156 -17.32 30.69 11.42
C VAL A 156 -18.02 29.32 11.45
N LEU A 157 -19.17 29.25 12.13
CA LEU A 157 -19.91 28.01 12.32
C LEU A 157 -20.46 27.46 11.01
N GLN A 158 -20.88 28.33 10.09
CA GLN A 158 -21.37 27.92 8.78
C GLN A 158 -20.25 27.39 7.88
N VAL A 159 -19.08 28.06 7.85
CA VAL A 159 -17.91 27.58 7.08
C VAL A 159 -17.42 26.23 7.60
N LEU A 160 -17.33 26.08 8.93
CA LEU A 160 -16.94 24.81 9.53
C LEU A 160 -18.02 23.72 9.33
N GLY A 161 -19.31 24.09 9.35
CA GLY A 161 -20.41 23.17 9.08
C GLY A 161 -20.40 22.63 7.64
N ILE A 162 -20.15 23.50 6.65
CA ILE A 162 -19.98 23.09 5.24
C ILE A 162 -18.74 22.20 5.11
N GLY A 163 -17.62 22.61 5.71
CA GLY A 163 -16.38 21.83 5.72
C GLY A 163 -16.58 20.44 6.33
N ALA A 164 -17.33 20.33 7.42
CA ALA A 164 -17.66 19.07 8.07
C ALA A 164 -18.53 18.17 7.18
N LEU A 165 -19.54 18.73 6.52
CA LEU A 165 -20.39 17.97 5.58
C LEU A 165 -19.56 17.42 4.42
N ILE A 166 -18.71 18.26 3.82
CA ILE A 166 -17.79 17.83 2.74
C ILE A 166 -16.79 16.79 3.25
N ALA A 167 -16.27 16.94 4.47
CA ALA A 167 -15.38 15.96 5.09
C ALA A 167 -16.06 14.59 5.27
N VAL A 168 -17.32 14.56 5.69
CA VAL A 168 -18.10 13.30 5.80
C VAL A 168 -18.31 12.67 4.42
N CYS A 169 -18.73 13.44 3.42
CA CYS A 169 -18.91 12.94 2.06
C CYS A 169 -17.59 12.38 1.50
N THR A 170 -16.48 13.09 1.69
CA THR A 170 -15.16 12.65 1.22
C THR A 170 -14.65 11.43 1.97
N SER A 171 -14.97 11.25 3.26
CA SER A 171 -14.68 10.02 4.01
C SER A 171 -15.33 8.79 3.36
N ILE A 172 -16.61 8.91 2.99
CA ILE A 172 -17.37 7.83 2.35
C ILE A 172 -16.74 7.50 0.99
N THR A 173 -16.51 8.53 0.16
CA THR A 173 -15.90 8.36 -1.17
C THR A 173 -14.50 7.75 -1.07
N CYS A 174 -13.66 8.23 -0.14
CA CYS A 174 -12.31 7.68 0.07
C CYS A 174 -12.36 6.21 0.47
N THR A 175 -13.34 5.79 1.28
CA THR A 175 -13.50 4.38 1.68
C THR A 175 -13.76 3.49 0.46
N VAL A 176 -14.67 3.92 -0.41
CA VAL A 176 -15.04 3.19 -1.64
C VAL A 176 -13.84 3.14 -2.59
N VAL A 177 -13.28 4.31 -2.91
CA VAL A 177 -12.15 4.43 -3.85
C VAL A 177 -10.94 3.62 -3.38
N TYR A 178 -10.57 3.72 -2.10
CA TYR A 178 -9.45 2.98 -1.54
C TYR A 178 -9.66 1.46 -1.62
N THR A 179 -10.87 1.00 -1.32
CA THR A 179 -11.18 -0.44 -1.34
C THR A 179 -11.11 -0.99 -2.77
N ILE A 180 -11.65 -0.26 -3.74
CA ILE A 180 -11.61 -0.63 -5.16
C ILE A 180 -10.18 -0.61 -5.68
N SER A 181 -9.44 0.48 -5.47
CA SER A 181 -8.07 0.62 -5.96
C SER A 181 -7.14 -0.44 -5.36
N THR A 182 -7.29 -0.72 -4.06
CA THR A 182 -6.50 -1.77 -3.39
C THR A 182 -6.81 -3.15 -3.97
N ARG A 183 -8.09 -3.46 -4.21
CA ARG A 183 -8.48 -4.74 -4.81
C ARG A 183 -7.94 -4.88 -6.23
N MET A 184 -7.96 -3.81 -7.02
CA MET A 184 -7.47 -3.81 -8.40
C MET A 184 -5.94 -3.99 -8.48
N LEU A 185 -5.19 -3.24 -7.67
CA LEU A 185 -3.72 -3.23 -7.72
C LEU A 185 -3.09 -4.42 -7.01
N TYR A 186 -3.67 -4.83 -5.87
CA TYR A 186 -3.04 -5.79 -4.97
C TYR A 186 -3.82 -7.09 -4.81
N GLY A 187 -5.11 -7.15 -5.17
CA GLY A 187 -5.98 -8.30 -4.91
C GLY A 187 -5.42 -9.61 -5.46
N THR A 188 -5.02 -9.62 -6.73
CA THR A 188 -4.41 -10.81 -7.37
C THR A 188 -3.09 -11.22 -6.72
N LEU A 189 -2.29 -10.25 -6.27
CA LEU A 189 -1.01 -10.54 -5.62
C LEU A 189 -1.21 -11.11 -4.22
N PHE A 190 -2.21 -10.62 -3.48
CA PHE A 190 -2.56 -11.15 -2.18
C PHE A 190 -3.14 -12.56 -2.28
N SER A 191 -4.04 -12.81 -3.24
CA SER A 191 -4.56 -14.16 -3.52
C SER A 191 -3.42 -15.14 -3.80
N LYS A 192 -2.49 -14.79 -4.69
CA LYS A 192 -1.34 -15.66 -4.99
C LYS A 192 -0.44 -15.95 -3.80
N LEU A 193 -0.31 -15.00 -2.88
CA LEU A 193 0.44 -15.20 -1.64
C LEU A 193 -0.33 -16.12 -0.68
N ASP A 194 -1.65 -15.93 -0.55
CA ASP A 194 -2.52 -16.76 0.27
C ASP A 194 -2.56 -18.22 -0.25
N ASP A 195 -2.68 -18.40 -1.57
CA ASP A 195 -2.64 -19.72 -2.23
C ASP A 195 -1.31 -20.44 -1.94
N LEU A 196 -0.19 -19.72 -2.00
CA LEU A 196 1.14 -20.29 -1.73
C LEU A 196 1.30 -20.70 -0.26
N ILE A 197 0.73 -19.94 0.67
CA ILE A 197 0.72 -20.31 2.10
C ILE A 197 -0.06 -21.60 2.31
N ILE A 198 -1.27 -21.71 1.72
CA ILE A 198 -2.12 -22.90 1.83
C ILE A 198 -1.42 -24.13 1.22
N GLU A 199 -0.83 -23.96 0.04
CA GLU A 199 -0.08 -25.03 -0.65
C GLU A 199 1.07 -25.56 0.22
N MET A 200 1.79 -24.67 0.91
CA MET A 200 2.87 -25.07 1.82
C MET A 200 2.39 -25.66 3.15
N GLU A 201 1.20 -25.29 3.63
CA GLU A 201 0.58 -25.92 4.80
C GLU A 201 0.24 -27.38 4.48
N ASN A 202 -0.40 -27.62 3.34
CA ASN A 202 -0.78 -28.96 2.89
C ASN A 202 0.41 -29.89 2.62
N LEU A 203 1.59 -29.34 2.28
CA LEU A 203 2.81 -30.11 2.07
C LEU A 203 3.53 -30.48 3.37
N LYS A 204 3.18 -29.84 4.49
CA LYS A 204 3.77 -30.08 5.80
C LYS A 204 2.94 -31.07 6.65
N GLU A 205 1.69 -31.30 6.26
CA GLU A 205 0.79 -32.37 6.75
C GLU A 205 1.07 -33.70 6.01
#